data_AF-F7JQ71-F1
#
_entry.id   AF-F7JQ71-F1
#
_cell.length_a   1.000
_cell.length_b   1.000
_cell.length_c   1.000
_cell.angle_alpha   90.00
_cell.angle_beta   90.00
_cell.angle_gamma   90.00
#
_symmetry.space_group_name_H-M   'P 1'
#
loop_
_entity.id
_entity.type
_entity.pdbx_description
1 polymer ?
#
loop_
_entity_poly.entity_id
_entity_poly.type
_entity_poly.pdbx_seq_one_letter_code
_entity_poly.pdbx_strand_id
1 'polypeptide(L)'
;MQIRPLTEAEMTSASQLVRQVLGEHVEATYPEEAKSAFYAFVEPENLNRMRAENEAILIGCGDEMGLHACGLIRSGGHIGFLAVEPGFQRQGLGKQLLHVLCTACFEQYSVTRITVNADPEVQAFYLACGFECRGDMQTESGVSFLPMEKMFSTTDVVSAKKHTGLIAALVGGSILILLILIGLVIFAGKKVSTYMDDRKEASEVVWEEDEEEFRTPEDAGEDGDMSDTDENDTEAGNPEEESENEWENGPRDYVTILDEDMKDVEVYVEEGIPYRLKEEVYALDEYSGEIHLEFNVHYPQINNLPPETAAAVNQELRDTAMLIADGLYLEPTEDMEQMLEEQNADYCASEVGYKITYLSEELISVVYADHYFMGSAMAEYADLRTVIVNLKTGEAIKPEDTYKADEAMGKAFHDRLLKQQPENEAFLELGDDVFTRALQGEIVDGRYMTGMVLTKTGVLLPFTYHFRSADGNIISRGWDDVEFTKEEFMTYEKEHEMWKLVESDN
;
A
#
# COMPACT_ATOMS: atom_id res chain seq x y z
N MET A 1 36.23 -14.87 -12.02
CA MET A 1 35.15 -13.87 -12.12
C MET A 1 34.39 -13.84 -10.81
N GLN A 2 34.32 -12.67 -10.17
CA GLN A 2 33.59 -12.48 -8.91
C GLN A 2 32.72 -11.23 -9.02
N ILE A 3 31.44 -11.34 -8.64
CA ILE A 3 30.50 -10.22 -8.52
C ILE A 3 30.70 -9.58 -7.15
N ARG A 4 30.92 -8.26 -7.10
CA ARG A 4 31.14 -7.51 -5.86
C ARG A 4 30.90 -6.01 -6.02
N PRO A 5 30.71 -5.25 -4.92
CA PRO A 5 30.77 -3.80 -4.94
C PRO A 5 32.09 -3.27 -5.53
N LEU A 6 31.99 -2.19 -6.31
CA LEU A 6 33.13 -1.51 -6.91
C LEU A 6 33.77 -0.50 -5.95
N THR A 7 35.09 -0.38 -6.03
CA THR A 7 35.88 0.58 -5.25
C THR A 7 36.21 1.84 -6.07
N GLU A 8 36.64 2.92 -5.41
CA GLU A 8 37.09 4.16 -6.07
C GLU A 8 38.11 3.91 -7.18
N ALA A 9 39.07 3.01 -6.95
CA ALA A 9 40.11 2.67 -7.92
C ALA A 9 39.57 2.05 -9.22
N GLU A 10 38.33 1.57 -9.21
CA GLU A 10 37.69 0.87 -10.33
C GLU A 10 36.71 1.75 -11.12
N MET A 11 36.46 2.99 -10.69
CA MET A 11 35.52 3.90 -11.35
C MET A 11 35.95 4.25 -12.78
N THR A 12 37.26 4.38 -13.02
CA THR A 12 37.79 4.57 -14.37
C THR A 12 37.49 3.37 -15.26
N SER A 13 37.72 2.14 -14.76
CA SER A 13 37.45 0.91 -15.50
C SER A 13 35.96 0.71 -15.76
N ALA A 14 35.10 1.02 -14.78
CA ALA A 14 33.65 0.96 -14.92
C ALA A 14 33.15 1.95 -15.99
N SER A 15 33.59 3.21 -15.93
CA SER A 15 33.27 4.22 -16.95
C SER A 15 33.67 3.76 -18.35
N GLN A 16 34.90 3.24 -18.50
CA GLN A 16 35.40 2.73 -19.78
C GLN A 16 34.56 1.56 -20.31
N LEU A 17 34.22 0.59 -19.46
CA LEU A 17 33.40 -0.55 -19.84
C LEU A 17 32.00 -0.13 -20.27
N VAL A 18 31.34 0.75 -19.52
CA VAL A 18 30.00 1.24 -19.87
C VAL A 18 30.02 1.96 -21.21
N ARG A 19 31.01 2.83 -21.45
CA ARG A 19 31.20 3.51 -22.74
C ARG A 19 31.46 2.53 -23.87
N GLN A 20 32.25 1.48 -23.65
CA GLN A 20 32.53 0.46 -24.65
C GLN A 20 31.28 -0.35 -25.01
N VAL A 21 30.47 -0.72 -24.02
CA VAL A 21 29.31 -1.61 -24.22
C VAL A 21 28.09 -0.86 -24.74
N LEU A 22 27.80 0.33 -24.20
CA LEU A 22 26.59 1.09 -24.53
C LEU A 22 26.84 2.22 -25.53
N GLY A 23 28.10 2.63 -25.74
CA GLY A 23 28.44 3.82 -26.51
C GLY A 23 28.01 3.77 -27.97
N GLU A 24 28.14 2.62 -28.66
CA GLU A 24 27.70 2.50 -30.06
C GLU A 24 26.19 2.74 -30.19
N HIS A 25 25.41 2.16 -29.28
CA HIS A 25 23.96 2.36 -29.24
C HIS A 25 23.62 3.83 -28.92
N VAL A 26 24.22 4.40 -27.86
CA VAL A 26 24.01 5.82 -27.48
C VAL A 26 24.36 6.77 -28.63
N GLU A 27 25.45 6.53 -29.35
CA GLU A 27 25.83 7.36 -30.51
C GLU A 27 24.84 7.27 -31.67
N ALA A 28 24.21 6.10 -31.85
CA ALA A 28 23.27 5.83 -32.93
C ALA A 28 21.84 6.33 -32.63
N THR A 29 21.38 6.26 -31.38
CA THR A 29 19.97 6.49 -31.01
C THR A 29 19.72 7.77 -30.25
N TYR A 30 20.71 8.32 -29.51
CA TYR A 30 20.47 9.48 -28.64
C TYR A 30 20.73 10.81 -29.37
N PRO A 31 19.98 11.88 -29.07
CA PRO A 31 20.33 13.24 -29.50
C PRO A 31 21.55 13.77 -28.74
N GLU A 32 22.25 14.76 -29.30
CA GLU A 32 23.52 15.29 -28.77
C GLU A 32 23.47 15.75 -27.29
N GLU A 33 22.34 16.33 -26.86
CA GLU A 33 22.14 16.74 -25.47
C GLU A 33 22.07 15.53 -24.53
N ALA A 34 21.32 14.48 -24.92
CA ALA A 34 21.23 13.23 -24.15
C ALA A 34 22.53 12.43 -24.17
N LYS A 35 23.30 12.46 -25.27
CA LYS A 35 24.65 11.88 -25.32
C LYS A 35 25.56 12.55 -24.29
N SER A 36 25.56 13.89 -24.27
CA SER A 36 26.35 14.67 -23.32
C SER A 36 25.98 14.35 -21.88
N ALA A 37 24.67 14.25 -21.59
CA ALA A 37 24.17 13.85 -20.27
C ALA A 37 24.59 12.43 -19.88
N PHE A 38 24.49 11.46 -20.80
CA PHE A 38 24.91 10.09 -20.56
C PHE A 38 26.41 10.01 -20.24
N TYR A 39 27.26 10.66 -21.04
CA TYR A 39 28.71 10.62 -20.82
C TYR A 39 29.12 11.34 -19.53
N ALA A 40 28.46 12.46 -19.19
CA ALA A 40 28.65 13.13 -17.90
C ALA A 40 28.22 12.24 -16.73
N PHE A 41 27.09 11.53 -16.86
CA PHE A 41 26.58 10.61 -15.84
C PHE A 41 27.57 9.48 -15.53
N VAL A 42 28.21 8.91 -16.57
CA VAL A 42 29.16 7.79 -16.41
C VAL A 42 30.61 8.24 -16.23
N GLU A 43 30.90 9.53 -16.02
CA GLU A 43 32.27 9.98 -15.70
C GLU A 43 32.77 9.37 -14.37
N PRO A 44 34.05 8.96 -14.28
CA PRO A 44 34.59 8.35 -13.07
C PRO A 44 34.37 9.17 -11.80
N GLU A 45 34.49 10.50 -11.89
CA GLU A 45 34.27 11.42 -10.78
C GLU A 45 32.81 11.39 -10.30
N ASN A 46 31.85 11.37 -11.22
CA ASN A 46 30.43 11.32 -10.87
C ASN A 46 30.03 9.96 -10.31
N LEU A 47 30.52 8.85 -10.90
CA LEU A 47 30.31 7.51 -10.36
C LEU A 47 30.88 7.39 -8.93
N ASN A 48 32.09 7.92 -8.69
CA ASN A 48 32.67 7.90 -7.35
C ASN A 48 31.91 8.77 -6.36
N ARG A 49 31.42 9.93 -6.79
CA ARG A 49 30.61 10.83 -5.96
C ARG A 49 29.33 10.12 -5.50
N MET A 50 28.54 9.58 -6.43
CA MET A 50 27.30 8.86 -6.10
C MET A 50 27.56 7.67 -5.16
N ARG A 51 28.67 6.95 -5.35
CA ARG A 51 29.10 5.87 -4.45
C ARG A 51 29.45 6.39 -3.05
N ALA A 52 30.22 7.47 -2.98
CA ALA A 52 30.72 8.02 -1.71
C ALA A 52 29.62 8.68 -0.88
N GLU A 53 28.61 9.24 -1.54
CA GLU A 53 27.46 9.92 -0.94
C GLU A 53 26.27 8.98 -0.71
N ASN A 54 26.43 7.66 -0.95
CA ASN A 54 25.37 6.64 -0.84
C ASN A 54 24.14 6.91 -1.74
N GLU A 55 24.27 7.72 -2.80
CA GLU A 55 23.21 7.98 -3.78
C GLU A 55 23.03 6.81 -4.77
N ALA A 56 24.02 5.93 -4.89
CA ALA A 56 23.93 4.74 -5.73
C ALA A 56 24.85 3.61 -5.27
N ILE A 57 24.44 2.37 -5.58
CA ILE A 57 25.24 1.16 -5.43
C ILE A 57 25.80 0.79 -6.81
N LEU A 58 27.12 0.58 -6.86
CA LEU A 58 27.81 0.08 -8.05
C LEU A 58 28.34 -1.32 -7.80
N ILE A 59 27.90 -2.28 -8.60
CA ILE A 59 28.35 -3.67 -8.56
C ILE A 59 29.08 -3.98 -9.87
N GLY A 60 30.17 -4.74 -9.78
CA GLY A 60 30.92 -5.18 -10.93
C GLY A 60 31.35 -6.65 -10.85
N CYS A 61 31.67 -7.21 -12.01
CA CYS A 61 32.24 -8.54 -12.14
C CYS A 61 33.54 -8.49 -12.95
N GLY A 62 34.62 -8.98 -12.36
CA GLY A 62 35.93 -9.00 -12.99
C GLY A 62 36.82 -10.15 -12.54
N ASP A 63 38.00 -10.24 -13.15
CA ASP A 63 39.09 -11.14 -12.79
C ASP A 63 40.45 -10.43 -12.90
N GLU A 64 41.55 -11.19 -12.97
CA GLU A 64 42.92 -10.64 -13.08
C GLU A 64 43.16 -9.84 -14.37
N MET A 65 42.36 -10.04 -15.41
CA MET A 65 42.46 -9.34 -16.69
C MET A 65 41.68 -8.02 -16.74
N GLY A 66 40.71 -7.83 -15.84
CA GLY A 66 39.95 -6.59 -15.74
C GLY A 66 38.49 -6.78 -15.37
N LEU A 67 37.71 -5.70 -15.55
CA LEU A 67 36.27 -5.64 -15.31
C LEU A 67 35.51 -6.02 -16.59
N HIS A 68 34.61 -7.00 -16.50
CA HIS A 68 33.87 -7.56 -17.64
C HIS A 68 32.37 -7.24 -17.60
N ALA A 69 31.83 -6.91 -16.43
CA ALA A 69 30.47 -6.40 -16.29
C ALA A 69 30.39 -5.39 -15.15
N CYS A 70 29.51 -4.41 -15.26
CA CYS A 70 29.15 -3.53 -14.15
C CYS A 70 27.75 -2.94 -14.32
N GLY A 71 27.14 -2.57 -13.20
CA GLY A 71 25.84 -1.93 -13.19
C GLY A 71 25.70 -1.03 -11.99
N LEU A 72 24.73 -0.13 -12.08
CA LEU A 72 24.45 0.89 -11.09
C LEU A 72 22.95 0.93 -10.83
N ILE A 73 22.60 0.93 -9.55
CA ILE A 73 21.24 1.20 -9.09
C ILE A 73 21.28 2.38 -8.11
N ARG A 74 20.39 3.36 -8.31
CA ARG A 74 20.28 4.51 -7.42
C ARG A 74 19.64 4.11 -6.09
N SER A 75 19.82 4.92 -5.05
CA SER A 75 19.21 4.72 -3.74
C SER A 75 17.68 4.56 -3.79
N GLY A 76 17.05 5.18 -4.79
CA GLY A 76 15.62 5.06 -5.08
C GLY A 76 15.19 3.84 -5.89
N GLY A 77 16.07 2.89 -6.16
CA GLY A 77 15.74 1.67 -6.91
C GLY A 77 15.66 1.83 -8.42
N HIS A 78 16.02 2.98 -8.98
CA HIS A 78 16.14 3.14 -10.43
C HIS A 78 17.48 2.58 -10.94
N ILE A 79 17.42 1.65 -11.89
CA ILE A 79 18.60 1.09 -12.55
C ILE A 79 19.12 2.09 -13.57
N GLY A 80 20.30 2.65 -13.30
CA GLY A 80 20.92 3.64 -14.18
C GLY A 80 21.60 3.03 -15.40
N PHE A 81 22.29 1.89 -15.24
CA PHE A 81 22.83 1.11 -16.36
C PHE A 81 23.17 -0.32 -15.93
N LEU A 82 23.23 -1.21 -16.93
CA LEU A 82 23.74 -2.56 -16.81
C LEU A 82 24.58 -2.89 -18.05
N ALA A 83 25.89 -2.99 -17.89
CA ALA A 83 26.84 -3.22 -18.97
C ALA A 83 27.54 -4.56 -18.81
N VAL A 84 27.46 -5.41 -19.84
CA VAL A 84 28.16 -6.71 -19.92
C VAL A 84 28.94 -6.76 -21.22
N GLU A 85 30.25 -7.00 -21.14
CA GLU A 85 31.12 -7.10 -22.31
C GLU A 85 30.62 -8.18 -23.29
N PRO A 86 30.63 -7.96 -24.62
CA PRO A 86 30.05 -8.88 -25.60
C PRO A 86 30.51 -10.34 -25.49
N GLY A 87 31.78 -10.57 -25.13
CA GLY A 87 32.33 -11.91 -24.93
C GLY A 87 31.74 -12.68 -23.74
N PHE A 88 31.09 -11.97 -22.80
CA PHE A 88 30.51 -12.50 -21.56
C PHE A 88 28.97 -12.43 -21.53
N GLN A 89 28.35 -11.93 -22.62
CA GLN A 89 26.90 -11.92 -22.76
C GLN A 89 26.32 -13.33 -23.00
N ARG A 90 25.01 -13.48 -22.74
CA ARG A 90 24.25 -14.75 -22.88
C ARG A 90 24.76 -15.91 -22.00
N GLN A 91 25.56 -15.60 -20.98
CA GLN A 91 26.08 -16.57 -20.01
C GLN A 91 25.44 -16.40 -18.61
N GLY A 92 24.36 -15.62 -18.50
CA GLY A 92 23.66 -15.35 -17.24
C GLY A 92 24.27 -14.24 -16.37
N LEU A 93 25.42 -13.67 -16.75
CA LEU A 93 26.11 -12.65 -15.97
C LEU A 93 25.26 -11.38 -15.74
N GLY A 94 24.50 -10.94 -16.75
CA GLY A 94 23.57 -9.81 -16.61
C GLY A 94 22.48 -10.06 -15.57
N LYS A 95 21.88 -11.27 -15.57
CA LYS A 95 20.84 -11.66 -14.59
C LYS A 95 21.40 -11.71 -13.17
N GLN A 96 22.60 -12.28 -12.99
CA GLN A 96 23.25 -12.33 -11.67
C GLN A 96 23.61 -10.93 -11.16
N LEU A 97 24.11 -10.06 -12.02
CA LEU A 97 24.49 -8.70 -11.66
C LEU A 97 23.25 -7.87 -11.30
N LEU A 98 22.18 -7.99 -12.08
CA LEU A 98 20.90 -7.37 -11.80
C LEU A 98 20.32 -7.83 -10.45
N HIS A 99 20.31 -9.14 -10.19
CA HIS A 99 19.87 -9.67 -8.90
C HIS A 99 20.68 -9.06 -7.75
N VAL A 100 22.03 -9.10 -7.80
CA VAL A 100 22.87 -8.53 -6.74
C VAL A 100 22.66 -7.02 -6.56
N LEU A 101 22.40 -6.26 -7.63
CA LEU A 101 22.06 -4.84 -7.55
C LEU A 101 20.75 -4.63 -6.79
N CYS A 102 19.70 -5.34 -7.20
CA CYS A 102 18.40 -5.21 -6.57
C CYS A 102 18.42 -5.71 -5.11
N THR A 103 19.10 -6.83 -4.82
CA THR A 103 19.38 -7.34 -3.48
C THR A 103 20.07 -6.28 -2.62
N ALA A 104 21.16 -5.70 -3.12
CA ALA A 104 21.90 -4.69 -2.37
C ALA A 104 21.05 -3.42 -2.16
N CYS A 105 20.23 -3.04 -3.15
CA CYS A 105 19.30 -1.92 -3.04
C CYS A 105 18.22 -2.17 -1.99
N PHE A 106 17.70 -3.39 -1.91
CA PHE A 106 16.78 -3.79 -0.86
C PHE A 106 17.46 -3.87 0.51
N GLU A 107 18.65 -4.49 0.63
CA GLU A 107 19.39 -4.60 1.90
C GLU A 107 19.76 -3.24 2.48
N GLN A 108 20.34 -2.40 1.63
CA GLN A 108 20.92 -1.13 2.03
C GLN A 108 19.85 -0.08 2.17
N TYR A 109 18.95 0.00 1.19
CA TYR A 109 17.96 1.04 1.17
C TYR A 109 16.63 0.52 1.71
N SER A 110 16.14 -0.68 1.38
CA SER A 110 14.74 -1.18 1.59
C SER A 110 13.76 -0.71 0.52
N VAL A 111 14.25 -0.54 -0.71
CA VAL A 111 13.39 -0.28 -1.87
C VAL A 111 12.70 -1.58 -2.28
N THR A 112 11.38 -1.57 -2.24
CA THR A 112 10.53 -2.69 -2.70
C THR A 112 10.09 -2.55 -4.15
N ARG A 113 10.32 -1.42 -4.81
CA ARG A 113 9.97 -1.20 -6.22
C ARG A 113 11.19 -0.76 -7.01
N ILE A 114 11.69 -1.63 -7.87
CA ILE A 114 12.84 -1.38 -8.73
C ILE A 114 12.33 -0.94 -10.11
N THR A 115 12.88 0.14 -10.64
CA THR A 115 12.46 0.69 -11.93
C THR A 115 13.61 0.73 -12.92
N VAL A 116 13.27 0.67 -14.21
CA VAL A 116 14.24 0.85 -15.30
C VAL A 116 13.54 1.44 -16.53
N ASN A 117 14.22 2.35 -17.21
CA ASN A 117 13.82 2.81 -18.53
C ASN A 117 14.54 1.94 -19.56
N ALA A 118 13.87 0.88 -20.02
CA ALA A 118 14.47 -0.11 -20.90
C ALA A 118 14.46 0.35 -22.36
N ASP A 119 15.59 0.17 -23.04
CA ASP A 119 15.61 0.28 -24.51
C ASP A 119 14.81 -0.88 -25.13
N PRO A 120 14.05 -0.65 -26.23
CA PRO A 120 13.29 -1.70 -26.91
C PRO A 120 14.10 -2.95 -27.26
N GLU A 121 15.39 -2.81 -27.56
CA GLU A 121 16.28 -3.93 -27.91
C GLU A 121 16.57 -4.86 -26.70
N VAL A 122 16.46 -4.36 -25.48
CA VAL A 122 16.73 -5.11 -24.24
C VAL A 122 15.49 -5.36 -23.38
N GLN A 123 14.30 -4.94 -23.83
CA GLN A 123 13.03 -5.19 -23.13
C GLN A 123 12.86 -6.67 -22.77
N ALA A 124 13.12 -7.57 -23.71
CA ALA A 124 12.98 -9.01 -23.51
C ALA A 124 13.88 -9.54 -22.38
N PHE A 125 15.02 -8.90 -22.11
CA PHE A 125 15.89 -9.27 -20.99
C PHE A 125 15.26 -8.90 -19.65
N TYR A 126 14.70 -7.69 -19.52
CA TYR A 126 14.05 -7.24 -18.28
C TYR A 126 12.76 -8.01 -18.01
N LEU A 127 11.94 -8.28 -19.04
CA LEU A 127 10.78 -9.17 -18.94
C LEU A 127 11.19 -10.56 -18.40
N ALA A 128 12.26 -11.14 -18.92
CA ALA A 128 12.78 -12.43 -18.44
C ALA A 128 13.40 -12.39 -17.03
N CYS A 129 13.57 -11.19 -16.46
CA CYS A 129 14.02 -10.98 -15.09
C CYS A 129 12.87 -10.61 -14.13
N GLY A 130 11.62 -10.64 -14.61
CA GLY A 130 10.42 -10.35 -13.81
C GLY A 130 10.02 -8.87 -13.81
N PHE A 131 10.56 -8.05 -14.70
CA PHE A 131 10.06 -6.68 -14.86
C PHE A 131 8.81 -6.67 -15.73
N GLU A 132 7.89 -5.78 -15.41
CA GLU A 132 6.66 -5.53 -16.14
C GLU A 132 6.68 -4.14 -16.78
N CYS A 133 5.93 -3.93 -17.87
CA CYS A 133 5.88 -2.63 -18.54
C CYS A 133 4.88 -1.71 -17.83
N ARG A 134 5.35 -0.52 -17.43
CA ARG A 134 4.51 0.53 -16.83
C ARG A 134 3.96 1.45 -17.91
N GLY A 135 3.02 0.95 -18.69
CA GLY A 135 2.35 1.70 -19.76
C GLY A 135 3.10 1.69 -21.10
N ASP A 136 2.78 2.65 -21.96
CA ASP A 136 3.25 2.70 -23.34
C ASP A 136 4.68 3.26 -23.47
N MET A 137 5.27 3.05 -24.65
CA MET A 137 6.58 3.61 -25.01
C MET A 137 6.60 5.14 -24.87
N GLN A 138 7.56 5.64 -24.10
CA GLN A 138 7.73 7.07 -23.83
C GLN A 138 8.91 7.63 -24.62
N THR A 139 8.92 8.96 -24.79
CA THR A 139 10.06 9.67 -25.35
C THR A 139 10.31 10.92 -24.53
N GLU A 140 11.45 10.93 -23.84
CA GLU A 140 11.86 12.04 -22.97
C GLU A 140 13.19 12.58 -23.47
N SER A 141 13.30 13.91 -23.62
CA SER A 141 14.52 14.57 -24.13
C SER A 141 15.05 13.96 -25.44
N GLY A 142 14.14 13.41 -26.27
CA GLY A 142 14.45 12.75 -27.55
C GLY A 142 15.00 11.32 -27.45
N VAL A 143 15.01 10.70 -26.27
CA VAL A 143 15.34 9.28 -26.06
C VAL A 143 14.04 8.49 -25.87
N SER A 144 13.84 7.46 -26.68
CA SER A 144 12.69 6.57 -26.55
C SER A 144 13.03 5.38 -25.64
N PHE A 145 12.13 5.08 -24.69
CA PHE A 145 12.30 3.96 -23.77
C PHE A 145 10.93 3.40 -23.36
N LEU A 146 10.96 2.19 -22.80
CA LEU A 146 9.83 1.56 -22.14
C LEU A 146 10.05 1.62 -20.63
N PRO A 147 9.21 2.37 -19.89
CA PRO A 147 9.27 2.34 -18.43
C PRO A 147 8.87 0.95 -17.95
N MET A 148 9.71 0.35 -17.11
CA MET A 148 9.48 -0.98 -16.55
C MET A 148 9.74 -0.97 -15.05
N GLU A 149 9.05 -1.85 -14.34
CA GLU A 149 9.20 -2.00 -12.90
C GLU A 149 9.15 -3.46 -12.45
N LYS A 150 9.71 -3.72 -11.28
CA LYS A 150 9.64 -5.00 -10.60
C LYS A 150 9.51 -4.76 -9.11
N MET A 151 8.59 -5.47 -8.46
CA MET A 151 8.53 -5.50 -7.01
C MET A 151 9.63 -6.42 -6.46
N PHE A 152 10.28 -5.99 -5.39
CA PHE A 152 11.46 -6.60 -4.81
C PHE A 152 11.28 -6.74 -3.31
N SER A 153 11.80 -7.82 -2.75
CA SER A 153 11.41 -8.25 -1.42
C SER A 153 12.58 -8.56 -0.50
N THR A 154 12.27 -8.80 0.78
CA THR A 154 13.21 -9.26 1.82
C THR A 154 13.91 -10.57 1.47
N THR A 155 13.51 -11.23 0.40
CA THR A 155 13.99 -12.56 0.07
C THR A 155 15.02 -12.66 -1.01
N ASP A 156 14.86 -11.84 -2.04
CA ASP A 156 15.84 -11.69 -3.10
C ASP A 156 17.23 -11.36 -2.52
N VAL A 157 17.25 -10.87 -1.28
CA VAL A 157 18.41 -10.57 -0.45
C VAL A 157 19.12 -11.77 0.18
N VAL A 158 18.37 -12.72 0.75
CA VAL A 158 18.92 -13.75 1.66
C VAL A 158 19.59 -14.90 0.90
N SER A 159 19.23 -15.09 -0.38
CA SER A 159 19.86 -16.07 -1.28
C SER A 159 21.39 -15.89 -1.42
N ALA A 160 21.93 -14.70 -1.16
CA ALA A 160 23.37 -14.41 -1.27
C ALA A 160 24.23 -14.72 -0.03
N LYS A 161 23.64 -14.89 1.18
CA LYS A 161 24.41 -15.06 2.44
C LYS A 161 24.21 -16.44 3.08
N LYS A 162 24.70 -17.50 2.44
CA LYS A 162 25.10 -18.72 3.18
C LYS A 162 26.52 -18.57 3.71
N HIS A 163 26.68 -18.09 4.95
CA HIS A 163 27.59 -18.69 5.95
C HIS A 163 27.54 -18.02 7.35
N THR A 164 27.30 -18.87 8.36
CA THR A 164 27.67 -18.79 9.80
C THR A 164 27.01 -17.75 10.75
N GLY A 165 25.98 -18.21 11.47
CA GLY A 165 26.07 -18.54 12.91
C GLY A 165 25.92 -17.45 14.00
N LEU A 166 24.77 -17.52 14.70
CA LEU A 166 24.64 -17.58 16.18
C LEU A 166 24.60 -16.26 16.99
N ILE A 167 23.41 -15.64 17.12
CA ILE A 167 22.98 -14.92 18.36
C ILE A 167 21.45 -15.05 18.54
N ALA A 168 20.99 -16.14 19.16
CA ALA A 168 19.61 -16.31 19.63
C ALA A 168 19.66 -16.68 21.11
N ALA A 169 19.40 -15.72 22.02
CA ALA A 169 19.19 -16.04 23.44
C ALA A 169 18.58 -14.92 24.32
N LEU A 170 18.53 -13.64 23.90
CA LEU A 170 18.12 -12.56 24.82
C LEU A 170 16.77 -11.90 24.53
N VAL A 171 16.17 -12.10 23.35
CA VAL A 171 14.89 -11.46 22.96
C VAL A 171 13.66 -12.30 23.39
N GLY A 172 13.81 -13.61 23.57
CA GLY A 172 12.70 -14.52 23.89
C GLY A 172 12.04 -14.30 25.26
N GLY A 173 12.70 -13.60 26.20
CA GLY A 173 12.12 -13.26 27.51
C GLY A 173 11.09 -12.12 27.43
N SER A 174 11.27 -11.18 26.50
CA SER A 174 10.39 -10.03 26.32
C SER A 174 9.12 -10.40 25.56
N ILE A 175 9.25 -11.28 24.57
CA ILE A 175 8.16 -11.78 23.71
C ILE A 175 7.13 -12.58 24.52
N LEU A 176 7.58 -13.41 25.47
CA LEU A 176 6.65 -14.19 26.30
C LEU A 176 5.83 -13.29 27.23
N ILE A 177 6.39 -12.19 27.72
CA ILE A 177 5.70 -11.23 28.59
C ILE A 177 4.69 -10.40 27.77
N LEU A 178 5.04 -10.03 26.54
CA LEU A 178 4.13 -9.31 25.62
C LEU A 178 2.94 -10.19 25.20
N LEU A 179 3.19 -11.47 24.87
CA LEU A 179 2.12 -12.43 24.54
C LEU A 179 1.19 -12.73 25.73
N ILE A 180 1.73 -12.74 26.97
CA ILE A 180 0.90 -12.85 28.18
C ILE A 180 0.07 -11.58 28.41
N LEU A 181 0.62 -10.39 28.13
CA LEU A 181 -0.13 -9.13 28.23
C LEU A 181 -1.24 -9.03 27.18
N ILE A 182 -0.96 -9.40 25.93
CA ILE A 182 -1.95 -9.44 24.84
C ILE A 182 -3.04 -10.47 25.15
N GLY A 183 -2.66 -11.67 25.62
CA GLY A 183 -3.62 -12.68 26.07
C GLY A 183 -4.50 -12.24 27.24
N LEU A 184 -3.98 -11.42 28.17
CA LEU A 184 -4.77 -10.86 29.28
C LEU A 184 -5.73 -9.76 28.81
N VAL A 185 -5.37 -8.97 27.80
CA VAL A 185 -6.25 -7.96 27.17
C VAL A 185 -7.40 -8.65 26.42
N ILE A 186 -7.10 -9.71 25.64
CA ILE A 186 -8.11 -10.53 24.95
C ILE A 186 -9.03 -11.25 25.94
N PHE A 187 -8.48 -11.79 27.04
CA PHE A 187 -9.27 -12.43 28.09
C PHE A 187 -10.16 -11.45 28.86
N ALA A 188 -9.69 -10.22 29.11
CA ALA A 188 -10.50 -9.16 29.70
C ALA A 188 -11.62 -8.71 28.74
N GLY A 189 -11.34 -8.58 27.44
CA GLY A 189 -12.33 -8.27 26.40
C GLY A 189 -13.43 -9.34 26.28
N LYS A 190 -13.05 -10.62 26.29
CA LYS A 190 -14.01 -11.74 26.32
C LYS A 190 -14.87 -11.76 27.59
N LYS A 191 -14.32 -11.37 28.74
CA LYS A 191 -15.09 -11.23 30.00
C LYS A 191 -16.03 -10.02 30.00
N VAL A 192 -15.66 -8.93 29.34
CA VAL A 192 -16.54 -7.75 29.18
C VAL A 192 -17.66 -8.06 28.19
N SER A 193 -17.39 -8.77 27.09
CA SER A 193 -18.40 -9.25 26.14
C SER A 193 -19.43 -10.18 26.80
N THR A 194 -18.99 -11.14 27.63
CA THR A 194 -19.90 -12.01 28.39
C THR A 194 -20.62 -11.26 29.51
N TYR A 195 -20.00 -10.27 30.16
CA TYR A 195 -20.68 -9.36 31.09
C TYR A 195 -21.71 -8.44 30.42
N MET A 196 -21.57 -8.15 29.12
CA MET A 196 -22.50 -7.32 28.34
C MET A 196 -23.68 -8.14 27.79
N ASP A 197 -23.47 -9.42 27.44
CA ASP A 197 -24.56 -10.34 27.10
C ASP A 197 -25.42 -10.70 28.32
N ASP A 198 -24.80 -10.98 29.48
CA ASP A 198 -25.55 -11.21 30.74
C ASP A 198 -26.34 -9.97 31.18
N ARG A 199 -25.92 -8.77 30.74
CA ARG A 199 -26.62 -7.51 31.04
C ARG A 199 -27.71 -7.16 30.01
N LYS A 200 -27.63 -7.71 28.78
CA LYS A 200 -28.74 -7.69 27.83
C LYS A 200 -29.88 -8.57 28.32
N GLU A 201 -29.60 -9.77 28.83
CA GLU A 201 -30.60 -10.65 29.45
C GLU A 201 -31.16 -10.10 30.78
N ALA A 202 -30.39 -9.32 31.53
CA ALA A 202 -30.84 -8.72 32.81
C ALA A 202 -31.47 -7.31 32.68
N SER A 203 -31.68 -6.79 31.47
CA SER A 203 -32.28 -5.46 31.25
C SER A 203 -33.69 -5.47 30.64
N GLU A 204 -34.32 -6.64 30.50
CA GLU A 204 -35.78 -6.75 30.41
C GLU A 204 -36.40 -6.40 31.77
N VAL A 205 -36.35 -5.12 32.13
CA VAL A 205 -37.24 -4.54 33.13
C VAL A 205 -38.52 -4.17 32.40
N VAL A 206 -39.50 -5.04 32.59
CA VAL A 206 -40.93 -4.85 32.29
C VAL A 206 -41.37 -3.47 32.77
N TRP A 207 -41.79 -2.62 31.82
CA TRP A 207 -42.70 -1.53 32.09
C TRP A 207 -44.03 -1.90 31.43
N GLU A 208 -44.97 -2.36 32.25
CA GLU A 208 -46.38 -2.45 31.89
C GLU A 208 -46.89 -1.02 31.65
N GLU A 209 -47.30 -0.69 30.42
CA GLU A 209 -48.28 0.35 30.18
C GLU A 209 -49.64 -0.32 30.07
N ASP A 210 -50.49 0.01 31.04
CA ASP A 210 -51.87 -0.42 31.19
C ASP A 210 -52.71 -0.20 29.92
N GLU A 211 -53.28 -1.27 29.36
CA GLU A 211 -54.44 -1.14 28.47
C GLU A 211 -55.71 -0.92 29.31
N GLU A 212 -56.24 0.31 29.33
CA GLU A 212 -57.65 0.52 29.67
C GLU A 212 -58.53 0.12 28.48
N GLU A 213 -58.90 -1.18 28.39
CA GLU A 213 -60.06 -1.59 27.61
C GLU A 213 -61.34 -1.57 28.48
N PHE A 214 -62.30 -0.82 28.00
CA PHE A 214 -63.61 -0.59 28.58
C PHE A 214 -64.49 -1.85 28.61
N ARG A 215 -64.73 -2.46 29.79
CA ARG A 215 -66.08 -2.82 30.33
C ARG A 215 -66.07 -3.70 31.60
N THR A 216 -66.67 -3.13 32.65
CA THR A 216 -67.60 -3.66 33.70
C THR A 216 -67.44 -5.06 34.34
N PRO A 217 -67.78 -5.18 35.64
CA PRO A 217 -67.21 -6.13 36.58
C PRO A 217 -68.01 -7.43 36.71
N GLU A 218 -67.34 -8.50 37.15
CA GLU A 218 -67.61 -9.20 38.41
C GLU A 218 -66.85 -10.53 38.47
N ASP A 219 -66.17 -10.75 39.61
CA ASP A 219 -65.93 -12.03 40.31
C ASP A 219 -65.28 -13.20 39.56
N ALA A 220 -64.46 -14.08 40.13
CA ALA A 220 -63.76 -14.27 41.39
C ALA A 220 -63.13 -15.67 41.25
N GLY A 221 -62.03 -15.94 41.95
CA GLY A 221 -61.53 -17.30 42.21
C GLY A 221 -60.54 -17.80 41.16
N GLU A 222 -59.29 -18.10 41.53
CA GLU A 222 -58.84 -19.27 42.31
C GLU A 222 -58.17 -20.28 41.36
N ASP A 223 -56.87 -20.46 41.63
CA ASP A 223 -56.16 -21.73 41.78
C ASP A 223 -55.86 -22.64 40.58
N GLY A 224 -54.58 -23.03 40.56
CA GLY A 224 -54.09 -24.34 40.11
C GLY A 224 -53.98 -24.47 38.59
N ASP A 225 -53.12 -25.29 38.02
CA ASP A 225 -52.34 -26.40 38.54
C ASP A 225 -51.36 -26.79 37.42
N MET A 226 -50.20 -27.34 37.79
CA MET A 226 -49.29 -27.99 36.86
C MET A 226 -49.86 -29.36 36.48
N SER A 227 -49.68 -29.77 35.23
CA SER A 227 -49.26 -31.13 34.86
C SER A 227 -49.13 -31.19 33.33
N ASP A 228 -47.93 -31.47 32.87
CA ASP A 228 -47.51 -32.76 32.32
C ASP A 228 -48.14 -33.05 30.95
N THR A 229 -47.29 -33.11 29.94
CA THR A 229 -46.99 -34.30 29.14
C THR A 229 -46.43 -33.84 27.79
N ASP A 230 -45.19 -34.16 27.44
CA ASP A 230 -44.62 -35.45 27.05
C ASP A 230 -44.62 -35.61 25.52
N GLU A 231 -43.49 -36.14 25.07
CA GLU A 231 -43.24 -36.81 23.79
C GLU A 231 -43.15 -35.98 22.48
N ASN A 232 -41.88 -35.84 22.06
CA ASN A 232 -41.33 -36.46 20.85
C ASN A 232 -41.88 -35.99 19.49
N ASP A 233 -41.03 -35.34 18.69
CA ASP A 233 -40.65 -35.90 17.38
C ASP A 233 -39.52 -35.10 16.71
N THR A 234 -38.53 -35.86 16.24
CA THR A 234 -37.50 -35.43 15.30
C THR A 234 -38.11 -35.21 13.92
N GLU A 235 -37.95 -34.03 13.33
CA GLU A 235 -37.93 -33.91 11.88
C GLU A 235 -37.02 -32.75 11.43
N ALA A 236 -36.04 -33.11 10.63
CA ALA A 236 -35.16 -32.21 9.93
C ALA A 236 -35.84 -31.72 8.64
N GLY A 237 -35.76 -30.42 8.39
CA GLY A 237 -35.80 -29.85 7.04
C GLY A 237 -37.10 -29.18 6.63
N ASN A 238 -37.15 -27.86 6.77
CA ASN A 238 -37.34 -27.01 5.59
C ASN A 238 -36.63 -25.65 5.82
N PRO A 239 -35.69 -25.23 4.95
CA PRO A 239 -35.25 -23.84 4.90
C PRO A 239 -36.35 -22.99 4.24
N GLU A 240 -36.25 -21.67 4.41
CA GLU A 240 -37.15 -20.64 3.84
C GLU A 240 -38.41 -20.36 4.65
N GLU A 241 -38.28 -19.49 5.65
CA GLU A 241 -39.08 -18.26 5.74
C GLU A 241 -38.13 -17.15 6.22
N GLU A 242 -37.32 -16.62 5.29
CA GLU A 242 -36.76 -15.28 5.45
C GLU A 242 -37.95 -14.34 5.54
N SER A 243 -38.29 -13.94 6.76
CA SER A 243 -39.30 -12.93 6.99
C SER A 243 -38.79 -11.61 6.39
N GLU A 244 -39.27 -11.33 5.19
CA GLU A 244 -39.54 -9.99 4.69
C GLU A 244 -40.07 -9.14 5.86
N ASN A 245 -39.22 -8.32 6.49
CA ASN A 245 -39.57 -7.11 7.27
C ASN A 245 -38.36 -6.44 7.98
N GLU A 246 -37.13 -6.52 7.44
CA GLU A 246 -36.01 -5.66 7.90
C GLU A 246 -35.97 -4.27 7.21
N TRP A 247 -36.98 -3.92 6.40
CA TRP A 247 -36.94 -2.80 5.46
C TRP A 247 -37.70 -1.53 5.90
N GLU A 248 -38.14 -1.40 7.16
CA GLU A 248 -39.01 -0.27 7.55
C GLU A 248 -38.46 0.71 8.61
N ASN A 249 -37.19 0.63 9.01
CA ASN A 249 -36.61 1.58 9.98
C ASN A 249 -35.26 2.19 9.58
N GLY A 250 -35.24 2.99 8.51
CA GLY A 250 -34.22 4.03 8.25
C GLY A 250 -32.76 3.58 8.03
N PRO A 251 -31.94 4.35 7.30
CA PRO A 251 -30.60 3.90 6.92
C PRO A 251 -29.65 3.91 8.12
N ARG A 252 -29.10 2.76 8.49
CA ARG A 252 -27.79 2.71 9.17
C ARG A 252 -26.69 2.93 8.12
N ASP A 253 -26.71 4.09 7.45
CA ASP A 253 -25.72 4.44 6.41
C ASP A 253 -24.52 5.15 7.06
N TYR A 254 -23.31 4.86 6.57
CA TYR A 254 -21.95 5.29 7.00
C TYR A 254 -21.31 4.45 8.12
N VAL A 255 -21.03 3.17 7.85
CA VAL A 255 -20.09 2.37 8.64
C VAL A 255 -18.67 2.87 8.38
N THR A 256 -17.88 3.13 9.43
CA THR A 256 -16.42 3.24 9.34
C THR A 256 -15.78 2.57 10.54
N ILE A 257 -15.14 1.42 10.35
CA ILE A 257 -14.19 0.86 11.33
C ILE A 257 -12.84 1.52 11.04
N LEU A 258 -12.73 2.79 11.45
CA LEU A 258 -11.50 3.55 11.68
C LEU A 258 -11.78 4.48 12.87
N ASP A 259 -12.08 3.90 14.04
CA ASP A 259 -12.65 4.65 15.17
C ASP A 259 -11.63 5.56 15.91
N GLU A 260 -10.31 5.37 15.74
CA GLU A 260 -9.31 6.20 16.45
C GLU A 260 -8.45 7.10 15.55
N ASP A 261 -7.90 6.61 14.44
CA ASP A 261 -6.85 7.33 13.71
C ASP A 261 -7.35 8.43 12.75
N MET A 262 -8.57 8.30 12.20
CA MET A 262 -9.16 9.31 11.30
C MET A 262 -10.52 9.85 11.80
N LYS A 263 -10.80 9.71 13.10
CA LYS A 263 -12.09 10.10 13.70
C LYS A 263 -12.44 11.58 13.49
N ASP A 264 -11.42 12.44 13.43
CA ASP A 264 -11.58 13.90 13.37
C ASP A 264 -11.84 14.41 11.94
N VAL A 265 -11.70 13.56 10.91
CA VAL A 265 -11.98 13.95 9.51
C VAL A 265 -13.48 14.07 9.29
N GLU A 266 -13.95 15.28 8.97
CA GLU A 266 -15.35 15.56 8.68
C GLU A 266 -15.81 14.95 7.35
N VAL A 267 -16.92 14.21 7.39
CA VAL A 267 -17.51 13.55 6.22
C VAL A 267 -18.51 14.47 5.53
N TYR A 268 -18.40 14.57 4.20
CA TYR A 268 -19.42 15.18 3.35
C TYR A 268 -20.40 14.14 2.83
N VAL A 269 -21.68 14.43 2.93
CA VAL A 269 -22.76 13.60 2.38
C VAL A 269 -23.81 14.51 1.76
N GLU A 270 -24.02 14.39 0.46
CA GLU A 270 -25.07 15.08 -0.27
C GLU A 270 -26.46 14.55 0.13
N GLU A 271 -27.43 15.45 0.28
CA GLU A 271 -28.81 15.06 0.57
C GLU A 271 -29.45 14.37 -0.65
N GLY A 272 -30.16 13.25 -0.41
CA GLY A 272 -30.99 12.63 -1.44
C GLY A 272 -30.23 11.76 -2.46
N ILE A 273 -29.03 11.27 -2.12
CA ILE A 273 -28.28 10.32 -2.98
C ILE A 273 -29.17 9.13 -3.43
N PRO A 274 -29.10 8.74 -4.72
CA PRO A 274 -30.01 7.73 -5.29
C PRO A 274 -29.55 6.28 -5.04
N TYR A 275 -28.40 6.09 -4.41
CA TYR A 275 -27.78 4.78 -4.18
C TYR A 275 -27.66 4.46 -2.69
N ARG A 276 -27.30 3.21 -2.37
CA ARG A 276 -27.10 2.72 -1.01
C ARG A 276 -25.71 2.14 -0.85
N LEU A 277 -25.16 2.25 0.35
CA LEU A 277 -23.89 1.64 0.70
C LEU A 277 -24.13 0.39 1.55
N LYS A 278 -23.29 -0.61 1.36
CA LYS A 278 -23.25 -1.80 2.19
C LYS A 278 -21.78 -2.12 2.45
N GLU A 279 -21.43 -2.48 3.68
CA GLU A 279 -20.10 -3.01 3.97
C GLU A 279 -19.98 -4.43 3.42
N GLU A 280 -18.84 -4.72 2.80
CA GLU A 280 -18.36 -6.06 2.54
C GLU A 280 -17.09 -6.32 3.34
N VAL A 281 -16.93 -7.58 3.73
CA VAL A 281 -15.78 -8.04 4.52
C VAL A 281 -15.20 -9.27 3.85
N TYR A 282 -13.91 -9.18 3.47
CA TYR A 282 -13.14 -10.35 3.12
C TYR A 282 -12.35 -10.80 4.35
N ALA A 283 -12.71 -11.96 4.89
CA ALA A 283 -12.06 -12.57 6.06
C ALA A 283 -11.47 -13.93 5.70
N LEU A 284 -10.21 -14.14 6.06
CA LEU A 284 -9.47 -15.39 5.92
C LEU A 284 -8.60 -15.60 7.15
N ASP A 285 -8.66 -16.79 7.75
CA ASP A 285 -7.72 -17.22 8.78
C ASP A 285 -7.44 -18.71 8.56
N GLU A 286 -6.35 -19.00 7.84
CA GLU A 286 -5.98 -20.36 7.48
C GLU A 286 -4.48 -20.55 7.30
N TYR A 287 -4.06 -21.82 7.12
CA TYR A 287 -2.69 -22.16 6.78
C TYR A 287 -2.60 -22.62 5.33
N SER A 288 -1.70 -22.00 4.56
CA SER A 288 -1.27 -22.49 3.25
C SER A 288 0.15 -23.05 3.36
N GLY A 289 0.26 -24.37 3.48
CA GLY A 289 1.53 -25.02 3.79
C GLY A 289 2.03 -24.67 5.19
N GLU A 290 3.18 -23.98 5.27
CA GLU A 290 3.77 -23.50 6.54
C GLU A 290 3.43 -22.02 6.84
N ILE A 291 2.79 -21.32 5.90
CA ILE A 291 2.44 -19.90 6.03
C ILE A 291 1.08 -19.80 6.75
N HIS A 292 1.01 -19.03 7.83
CA HIS A 292 -0.26 -18.58 8.40
C HIS A 292 -0.74 -17.32 7.67
N LEU A 293 -1.98 -17.36 7.19
CA LEU A 293 -2.63 -16.31 6.42
C LEU A 293 -3.79 -15.74 7.23
N GLU A 294 -3.76 -14.44 7.46
CA GLU A 294 -4.76 -13.74 8.27
C GLU A 294 -5.19 -12.44 7.58
N PHE A 295 -6.33 -12.46 6.91
CA PHE A 295 -6.88 -11.29 6.23
C PHE A 295 -8.21 -10.89 6.86
N ASN A 296 -8.36 -9.59 7.13
CA ASN A 296 -9.61 -9.00 7.54
C ASN A 296 -9.77 -7.63 6.86
N VAL A 297 -10.31 -7.64 5.65
CA VAL A 297 -10.38 -6.46 4.76
C VAL A 297 -11.83 -5.98 4.71
N HIS A 298 -12.08 -4.81 5.26
CA HIS A 298 -13.38 -4.12 5.20
C HIS A 298 -13.38 -3.11 4.06
N TYR A 299 -14.46 -3.08 3.27
CA TYR A 299 -14.61 -2.10 2.19
C TYR A 299 -16.07 -1.84 1.83
N PRO A 300 -16.38 -0.68 1.23
CA PRO A 300 -17.73 -0.36 0.85
C PRO A 300 -18.10 -0.96 -0.51
N GLN A 301 -19.35 -1.37 -0.63
CA GLN A 301 -20.03 -1.62 -1.89
C GLN A 301 -21.19 -0.67 -2.09
N ILE A 302 -21.34 -0.21 -3.34
CA ILE A 302 -22.42 0.66 -3.77
C ILE A 302 -23.50 -0.13 -4.51
N ASN A 303 -24.74 0.07 -4.09
CA ASN A 303 -25.94 -0.58 -4.60
C ASN A 303 -26.89 0.46 -5.21
N ASN A 304 -27.72 0.06 -6.16
CA ASN A 304 -28.68 0.93 -6.88
C ASN A 304 -28.04 2.01 -7.77
N LEU A 305 -26.76 1.87 -8.15
CA LEU A 305 -26.22 2.56 -9.32
C LEU A 305 -26.72 1.92 -10.63
N PRO A 306 -26.67 2.66 -11.76
CA PRO A 306 -26.89 2.07 -13.08
C PRO A 306 -26.00 0.84 -13.31
N PRO A 307 -26.53 -0.30 -13.81
CA PRO A 307 -25.77 -1.55 -13.94
C PRO A 307 -24.48 -1.41 -14.76
N GLU A 308 -24.45 -0.51 -15.74
CA GLU A 308 -23.30 -0.22 -16.57
C GLU A 308 -22.09 0.37 -15.82
N THR A 309 -22.32 1.11 -14.72
CA THR A 309 -21.26 1.76 -13.94
C THR A 309 -21.04 1.10 -12.59
N ALA A 310 -22.07 0.47 -12.02
CA ALA A 310 -22.02 -0.17 -10.70
C ALA A 310 -20.89 -1.20 -10.58
N ALA A 311 -20.68 -2.02 -11.62
CA ALA A 311 -19.62 -3.02 -11.63
C ALA A 311 -18.22 -2.39 -11.60
N ALA A 312 -17.98 -1.35 -12.39
CA ALA A 312 -16.69 -0.65 -12.44
C ALA A 312 -16.38 0.07 -11.11
N VAL A 313 -17.36 0.77 -10.53
CA VAL A 313 -17.19 1.43 -9.22
C VAL A 313 -16.85 0.42 -8.12
N ASN A 314 -17.64 -0.66 -8.01
CA ASN A 314 -17.40 -1.67 -6.99
C ASN A 314 -16.09 -2.43 -7.18
N GLN A 315 -15.66 -2.64 -8.43
CA GLN A 315 -14.36 -3.22 -8.73
C GLN A 315 -13.24 -2.30 -8.25
N GLU A 316 -13.31 -1.00 -8.52
CA GLU A 316 -12.29 -0.04 -8.09
C GLU A 316 -12.19 0.07 -6.56
N LEU A 317 -13.32 0.07 -5.86
CA LEU A 317 -13.36 0.06 -4.39
C LEU A 317 -12.79 -1.24 -3.81
N ARG A 318 -13.07 -2.38 -4.45
CA ARG A 318 -12.52 -3.69 -4.07
C ARG A 318 -11.02 -3.74 -4.32
N ASP A 319 -10.56 -3.39 -5.52
CA ASP A 319 -9.15 -3.48 -5.91
C ASP A 319 -8.30 -2.54 -5.07
N THR A 320 -8.83 -1.35 -4.76
CA THR A 320 -8.22 -0.47 -3.77
C THR A 320 -8.22 -1.12 -2.39
N ALA A 321 -9.27 -1.77 -1.89
CA ALA A 321 -9.19 -2.40 -0.56
C ALA A 321 -8.25 -3.61 -0.51
N MET A 322 -8.34 -4.47 -1.52
CA MET A 322 -7.77 -5.81 -1.54
C MET A 322 -6.33 -5.88 -2.04
N LEU A 323 -5.73 -4.79 -2.54
CA LEU A 323 -4.38 -4.76 -3.14
C LEU A 323 -3.33 -5.63 -2.41
N ILE A 324 -3.26 -5.53 -1.08
CA ILE A 324 -2.29 -6.27 -0.27
C ILE A 324 -2.66 -7.76 -0.20
N ALA A 325 -3.91 -8.10 0.10
CA ALA A 325 -4.36 -9.50 0.16
C ALA A 325 -4.29 -10.18 -1.23
N ASP A 326 -4.68 -9.47 -2.29
CA ASP A 326 -4.57 -9.93 -3.67
C ASP A 326 -3.10 -10.15 -4.05
N GLY A 327 -2.23 -9.17 -3.82
CA GLY A 327 -0.82 -9.25 -4.18
C GLY A 327 0.01 -10.23 -3.32
N LEU A 328 -0.36 -10.46 -2.06
CA LEU A 328 0.34 -11.39 -1.17
C LEU A 328 -0.14 -12.83 -1.31
N TYR A 329 -1.43 -13.08 -1.60
CA TYR A 329 -1.98 -14.43 -1.48
C TYR A 329 -3.01 -14.84 -2.53
N LEU A 330 -3.98 -13.99 -2.89
CA LEU A 330 -5.08 -14.45 -3.76
C LEU A 330 -4.67 -14.55 -5.22
N GLU A 331 -3.90 -13.57 -5.69
CA GLU A 331 -3.36 -13.49 -7.03
C GLU A 331 -1.89 -13.06 -6.98
N PRO A 332 -1.02 -13.81 -6.26
CA PRO A 332 0.36 -13.43 -6.09
C PRO A 332 1.07 -13.52 -7.44
N THR A 333 1.89 -12.52 -7.75
CA THR A 333 2.75 -12.59 -8.93
C THR A 333 3.81 -13.68 -8.72
N GLU A 334 4.39 -14.23 -9.80
CA GLU A 334 5.47 -15.22 -9.69
C GLU A 334 6.63 -14.71 -8.81
N ASP A 335 6.90 -13.40 -8.85
CA ASP A 335 7.90 -12.74 -8.02
C ASP A 335 7.51 -12.71 -6.53
N MET A 336 6.23 -12.51 -6.22
CA MET A 336 5.72 -12.55 -4.84
C MET A 336 5.67 -13.99 -4.29
N GLU A 337 5.30 -14.97 -5.10
CA GLU A 337 5.38 -16.39 -4.72
C GLU A 337 6.83 -16.79 -4.41
N GLN A 338 7.76 -16.42 -5.30
CA GLN A 338 9.19 -16.67 -5.12
C GLN A 338 9.73 -15.95 -3.87
N MET A 339 9.32 -14.69 -3.66
CA MET A 339 9.59 -13.97 -2.42
C MET A 339 9.18 -14.80 -1.21
N LEU A 340 7.90 -15.19 -1.11
CA LEU A 340 7.40 -15.86 0.10
C LEU A 340 8.14 -17.16 0.37
N GLU A 341 8.40 -17.95 -0.67
CA GLU A 341 9.12 -19.22 -0.56
C GLU A 341 10.56 -19.01 -0.07
N GLU A 342 11.34 -18.14 -0.72
CA GLU A 342 12.74 -17.99 -0.37
C GLU A 342 12.89 -17.35 1.06
N GLN A 343 11.85 -16.66 1.59
CA GLN A 343 11.88 -15.92 2.87
C GLN A 343 11.64 -16.88 4.02
N ASN A 344 11.27 -18.13 3.68
CA ASN A 344 10.61 -19.07 4.57
C ASN A 344 9.47 -18.34 5.27
N ALA A 345 8.60 -17.71 4.45
CA ALA A 345 7.49 -16.96 4.98
C ALA A 345 6.69 -17.84 5.93
N ASP A 346 6.40 -17.32 7.11
CA ASP A 346 5.63 -18.02 8.14
C ASP A 346 4.33 -17.28 8.47
N TYR A 347 4.22 -16.02 8.04
CA TYR A 347 3.07 -15.18 8.32
C TYR A 347 2.85 -14.13 7.23
N CYS A 348 1.64 -14.09 6.68
CA CYS A 348 1.15 -12.97 5.88
C CYS A 348 -0.20 -12.54 6.41
N ALA A 349 -0.37 -11.26 6.66
CA ALA A 349 -1.62 -10.75 7.18
C ALA A 349 -1.93 -9.38 6.61
N SER A 350 -3.21 -9.04 6.53
CA SER A 350 -3.69 -7.72 6.10
C SER A 350 -5.02 -7.43 6.79
N GLU A 351 -4.98 -6.45 7.68
CA GLU A 351 -6.16 -5.82 8.26
C GLU A 351 -6.38 -4.48 7.56
N VAL A 352 -7.57 -4.27 7.02
CA VAL A 352 -7.90 -3.03 6.32
C VAL A 352 -9.19 -2.47 6.88
N GLY A 353 -9.08 -1.30 7.49
CA GLY A 353 -10.21 -0.45 7.84
C GLY A 353 -10.43 0.61 6.76
N TYR A 354 -11.66 1.08 6.61
CA TYR A 354 -11.96 2.15 5.65
C TYR A 354 -12.83 3.25 6.26
N LYS A 355 -12.74 4.43 5.66
CA LYS A 355 -13.62 5.57 5.91
C LYS A 355 -14.04 6.24 4.61
N ILE A 356 -15.34 6.41 4.43
CA ILE A 356 -15.89 7.26 3.36
C ILE A 356 -15.89 8.70 3.88
N THR A 357 -15.25 9.61 3.15
CA THR A 357 -15.09 11.02 3.57
C THR A 357 -15.88 11.99 2.70
N TYR A 358 -16.26 11.58 1.50
CA TYR A 358 -17.07 12.38 0.60
C TYR A 358 -18.04 11.50 -0.19
N LEU A 359 -19.30 11.88 -0.19
CA LEU A 359 -20.37 11.18 -0.88
C LEU A 359 -21.33 12.16 -1.54
N SER A 360 -21.52 12.02 -2.86
CA SER A 360 -22.42 12.84 -3.69
C SER A 360 -23.07 11.99 -4.77
N GLU A 361 -24.01 12.53 -5.54
CA GLU A 361 -24.59 11.82 -6.69
C GLU A 361 -23.50 11.35 -7.69
N GLU A 362 -22.36 12.07 -7.78
CA GLU A 362 -21.35 11.86 -8.81
C GLU A 362 -20.00 11.35 -8.32
N LEU A 363 -19.67 11.52 -7.04
CA LEU A 363 -18.36 11.17 -6.47
C LEU A 363 -18.50 10.40 -5.16
N ILE A 364 -17.60 9.43 -4.98
CA ILE A 364 -17.26 8.83 -3.69
C ILE A 364 -15.75 8.99 -3.43
N SER A 365 -15.37 9.41 -2.23
CA SER A 365 -13.98 9.42 -1.76
C SER A 365 -13.84 8.52 -0.54
N VAL A 366 -12.89 7.59 -0.60
CA VAL A 366 -12.64 6.58 0.43
C VAL A 366 -11.17 6.55 0.78
N VAL A 367 -10.89 6.45 2.07
CA VAL A 367 -9.57 6.18 2.63
C VAL A 367 -9.56 4.78 3.23
N TYR A 368 -8.45 4.07 3.04
CA TYR A 368 -8.19 2.73 3.56
C TYR A 368 -6.92 2.80 4.41
N ALA A 369 -7.01 2.42 5.67
CA ALA A 369 -5.84 2.28 6.53
C ALA A 369 -5.48 0.80 6.59
N ASP A 370 -4.29 0.49 6.10
CA ASP A 370 -3.77 -0.86 6.09
C ASP A 370 -2.86 -1.09 7.27
N HIS A 371 -2.99 -2.27 7.84
CA HIS A 371 -2.01 -2.85 8.74
C HIS A 371 -1.70 -4.26 8.25
N TYR A 372 -0.48 -4.48 7.79
CA TYR A 372 -0.16 -5.73 7.12
C TYR A 372 1.25 -6.23 7.42
N PHE A 373 1.40 -7.54 7.26
CA PHE A 373 2.61 -8.28 7.52
C PHE A 373 3.01 -9.05 6.27
N MET A 374 4.25 -8.86 5.83
CA MET A 374 4.74 -9.45 4.59
C MET A 374 5.81 -10.50 4.87
N GLY A 375 5.41 -11.78 4.82
CA GLY A 375 6.29 -12.93 4.98
C GLY A 375 6.73 -13.23 6.42
N SER A 376 6.63 -12.28 7.36
CA SER A 376 6.92 -12.50 8.76
C SER A 376 6.17 -11.53 9.66
N ALA A 377 5.85 -11.95 10.89
CA ALA A 377 5.30 -11.09 11.93
C ALA A 377 6.21 -9.91 12.34
N MET A 378 7.48 -9.89 11.91
CA MET A 378 8.41 -8.76 12.14
C MET A 378 8.44 -7.77 10.96
N ALA A 379 7.85 -8.12 9.82
CA ALA A 379 7.79 -7.30 8.62
C ALA A 379 6.44 -6.58 8.57
N GLU A 380 6.22 -5.75 9.60
CA GLU A 380 5.02 -4.95 9.79
C GLU A 380 5.08 -3.65 8.98
N TYR A 381 3.94 -3.29 8.37
CA TYR A 381 3.76 -2.10 7.56
C TYR A 381 2.40 -1.48 7.89
N ALA A 382 2.32 -0.16 7.69
CA ALA A 382 1.09 0.59 7.82
C ALA A 382 1.04 1.65 6.71
N ASP A 383 0.02 1.54 5.88
CA ASP A 383 -0.16 2.39 4.70
C ASP A 383 -1.52 3.08 4.78
N LEU A 384 -1.62 4.26 4.14
CA LEU A 384 -2.88 4.98 4.02
C LEU A 384 -3.18 5.21 2.55
N ARG A 385 -4.07 4.39 2.01
CA ARG A 385 -4.43 4.38 0.59
C ARG A 385 -5.75 5.09 0.38
N THR A 386 -5.91 5.69 -0.79
CA THR A 386 -7.06 6.56 -1.07
C THR A 386 -7.58 6.31 -2.46
N VAL A 387 -8.89 6.43 -2.64
CA VAL A 387 -9.51 6.43 -3.96
C VAL A 387 -10.62 7.47 -4.02
N ILE A 388 -10.72 8.13 -5.17
CA ILE A 388 -11.86 8.98 -5.53
C ILE A 388 -12.42 8.41 -6.82
N VAL A 389 -13.68 7.97 -6.81
CA VAL A 389 -14.31 7.34 -7.98
C VAL A 389 -15.42 8.24 -8.51
N ASN A 390 -15.43 8.45 -9.83
CA ASN A 390 -16.56 9.05 -10.51
C ASN A 390 -17.67 8.01 -10.71
N LEU A 391 -18.82 8.22 -10.07
CA LEU A 391 -19.94 7.28 -10.05
C LEU A 391 -20.70 7.18 -11.39
N LYS A 392 -20.51 8.15 -12.29
CA LYS A 392 -21.09 8.16 -13.64
C LYS A 392 -20.22 7.44 -14.66
N THR A 393 -18.91 7.37 -14.46
CA THR A 393 -17.99 6.69 -15.39
C THR A 393 -17.46 5.37 -14.84
N GLY A 394 -17.41 5.23 -13.52
CA GLY A 394 -16.76 4.11 -12.83
C GLY A 394 -15.23 4.22 -12.77
N GLU A 395 -14.66 5.36 -13.18
CA GLU A 395 -13.20 5.55 -13.23
C GLU A 395 -12.68 6.20 -11.93
N ALA A 396 -11.56 5.70 -11.42
CA ALA A 396 -10.80 6.38 -10.39
C ALA A 396 -10.12 7.64 -10.92
N ILE A 397 -10.17 8.70 -10.13
CA ILE A 397 -9.51 9.97 -10.40
C ILE A 397 -8.08 9.92 -9.86
N LYS A 398 -7.12 10.21 -10.72
CA LYS A 398 -5.71 10.33 -10.36
C LYS A 398 -5.45 11.68 -9.69
N PRO A 399 -5.01 11.73 -8.43
CA PRO A 399 -4.77 12.98 -7.72
C PRO A 399 -3.86 13.96 -8.48
N GLU A 400 -2.78 13.47 -9.07
CA GLU A 400 -1.77 14.25 -9.77
C GLU A 400 -2.31 15.01 -11.00
N ASP A 401 -3.46 14.59 -11.54
CA ASP A 401 -4.13 15.26 -12.65
C ASP A 401 -4.99 16.46 -12.19
N THR A 402 -5.29 16.55 -10.89
CA THR A 402 -6.24 17.53 -10.33
C THR A 402 -5.58 18.79 -9.76
N TYR A 403 -4.28 18.76 -9.45
CA TYR A 403 -3.55 19.88 -8.86
C TYR A 403 -2.11 20.03 -9.41
N LYS A 404 -1.54 21.22 -9.21
CA LYS A 404 -0.19 21.61 -9.59
C LYS A 404 0.78 21.19 -8.48
N ALA A 405 1.32 19.99 -8.64
CA ALA A 405 2.38 19.44 -7.79
C ALA A 405 3.76 20.08 -8.11
N ASP A 406 3.90 21.37 -7.84
CA ASP A 406 5.17 22.10 -7.97
C ASP A 406 5.94 22.15 -6.65
N GLU A 407 7.17 22.67 -6.69
CA GLU A 407 8.03 22.81 -5.51
C GLU A 407 7.37 23.60 -4.38
N ALA A 408 6.48 24.55 -4.70
CA ALA A 408 5.79 25.35 -3.69
C ALA A 408 4.71 24.53 -2.97
N MET A 409 3.97 23.67 -3.68
CA MET A 409 3.02 22.74 -3.07
C MET A 409 3.73 21.66 -2.26
N GLY A 410 4.78 21.06 -2.81
CA GLY A 410 5.57 20.04 -2.10
C GLY A 410 6.19 20.57 -0.81
N LYS A 411 6.75 21.78 -0.84
CA LYS A 411 7.24 22.45 0.37
C LYS A 411 6.11 22.74 1.37
N ALA A 412 4.96 23.25 0.91
CA ALA A 412 3.84 23.56 1.79
C ALA A 412 3.27 22.29 2.46
N PHE A 413 3.24 21.18 1.74
CA PHE A 413 2.86 19.87 2.25
C PHE A 413 3.85 19.41 3.33
N HIS A 414 5.14 19.43 3.01
CA HIS A 414 6.20 19.04 3.93
C HIS A 414 6.22 19.90 5.21
N ASP A 415 6.14 21.23 5.08
CA ASP A 415 6.12 22.17 6.21
C ASP A 415 4.94 21.89 7.16
N ARG A 416 3.78 21.47 6.63
CA ARG A 416 2.60 21.13 7.45
C ARG A 416 2.82 19.82 8.22
N LEU A 417 3.36 18.79 7.57
CA LEU A 417 3.71 17.51 8.21
C LEU A 417 4.73 17.74 9.33
N LEU A 418 5.82 18.49 9.06
CA LEU A 418 6.82 18.86 10.07
C LEU A 418 6.24 19.67 11.22
N LYS A 419 5.27 20.55 10.95
CA LYS A 419 4.62 21.35 11.99
C LYS A 419 3.74 20.49 12.90
N GLN A 420 3.04 19.49 12.35
CA GLN A 420 2.23 18.56 13.14
C GLN A 420 3.11 17.55 13.89
N GLN A 421 4.15 17.03 13.23
CA GLN A 421 5.07 16.02 13.74
C GLN A 421 6.53 16.51 13.75
N PRO A 422 6.89 17.46 14.63
CA PRO A 422 8.22 18.09 14.63
C PRO A 422 9.37 17.17 15.02
N GLU A 423 9.08 15.99 15.56
CA GLU A 423 10.05 14.98 15.99
C GLU A 423 10.09 13.77 15.04
N ASN A 424 9.33 13.77 13.94
CA ASN A 424 9.35 12.66 12.99
C ASN A 424 10.62 12.73 12.13
N GLU A 425 11.54 11.81 12.38
CA GLU A 425 12.85 11.71 11.70
C GLU A 425 12.72 11.56 10.18
N ALA A 426 11.65 10.92 9.70
CA ALA A 426 11.40 10.83 8.25
C ALA A 426 11.23 12.23 7.65
N PHE A 427 10.44 13.09 8.29
CA PHE A 427 10.20 14.44 7.79
C PHE A 427 11.41 15.35 8.04
N LEU A 428 12.24 15.08 9.05
CA LEU A 428 13.46 15.85 9.28
C LEU A 428 14.57 15.55 8.26
N GLU A 429 14.69 14.31 7.79
CA GLU A 429 15.73 13.89 6.84
C GLU A 429 15.33 13.99 5.36
N LEU A 430 14.04 13.84 5.03
CA LEU A 430 13.58 13.88 3.64
C LEU A 430 13.58 15.32 3.09
N GLY A 431 14.00 15.46 1.83
CA GLY A 431 13.96 16.74 1.11
C GLY A 431 12.56 17.05 0.57
N ASP A 432 12.27 18.34 0.35
CA ASP A 432 11.02 18.82 -0.27
C ASP A 432 10.74 18.16 -1.64
N ASP A 433 11.77 17.69 -2.33
CA ASP A 433 11.66 17.01 -3.62
C ASP A 433 10.94 15.66 -3.52
N VAL A 434 11.07 14.94 -2.41
CA VAL A 434 10.37 13.67 -2.16
C VAL A 434 8.87 13.92 -2.08
N PHE A 435 8.45 14.92 -1.30
CA PHE A 435 7.03 15.30 -1.18
C PHE A 435 6.47 15.82 -2.52
N THR A 436 7.26 16.60 -3.25
CA THR A 436 6.87 17.11 -4.57
C THR A 436 6.65 15.97 -5.57
N ARG A 437 7.57 15.00 -5.64
CA ARG A 437 7.46 13.85 -6.54
C ARG A 437 6.34 12.89 -6.12
N ALA A 438 6.14 12.70 -4.82
CA ALA A 438 4.98 11.94 -4.32
C ALA A 438 3.67 12.57 -4.83
N LEU A 439 3.51 13.89 -4.68
CA LEU A 439 2.36 14.65 -5.19
C LEU A 439 2.20 14.58 -6.72
N GLN A 440 3.23 14.18 -7.45
CA GLN A 440 3.18 13.93 -8.90
C GLN A 440 2.74 12.50 -9.26
N GLY A 441 2.31 11.71 -8.27
CA GLY A 441 1.87 10.32 -8.46
C GLY A 441 3.02 9.31 -8.44
N GLU A 442 4.23 9.73 -8.04
CA GLU A 442 5.35 8.80 -7.90
C GLU A 442 5.30 8.09 -6.54
N ILE A 443 5.53 6.78 -6.53
CA ILE A 443 5.98 6.09 -5.32
C ILE A 443 7.49 6.31 -5.23
N VAL A 444 7.89 7.41 -4.60
CA VAL A 444 9.28 7.85 -4.54
C VAL A 444 10.10 6.81 -3.79
N ASP A 445 11.17 6.35 -4.44
CA ASP A 445 12.09 5.34 -3.93
C ASP A 445 11.41 4.02 -3.51
N GLY A 446 10.20 3.77 -4.02
CA GLY A 446 9.38 2.61 -3.69
C GLY A 446 8.78 2.60 -2.28
N ARG A 447 8.79 3.73 -1.54
CA ARG A 447 8.38 3.75 -0.11
C ARG A 447 7.63 5.00 0.34
N TYR A 448 7.73 6.07 -0.42
CA TYR A 448 7.10 7.33 -0.09
C TYR A 448 6.00 7.57 -1.11
N MET A 449 4.77 7.60 -0.65
CA MET A 449 3.62 7.79 -1.51
C MET A 449 2.59 8.67 -0.83
N THR A 450 1.76 9.26 -1.66
CA THR A 450 0.68 10.14 -1.22
C THR A 450 -0.58 9.77 -2.00
N GLY A 451 -1.69 10.33 -1.54
CA GLY A 451 -2.99 10.20 -2.15
C GLY A 451 -3.73 11.52 -2.09
N MET A 452 -5.04 11.45 -2.24
CA MET A 452 -5.90 12.60 -2.04
C MET A 452 -7.27 12.13 -1.58
N VAL A 453 -7.79 12.81 -0.57
CA VAL A 453 -9.09 12.54 0.02
C VAL A 453 -9.90 13.82 0.00
N LEU A 454 -11.12 13.76 -0.54
CA LEU A 454 -12.06 14.85 -0.42
C LEU A 454 -12.69 14.80 0.98
N THR A 455 -12.72 15.93 1.68
CA THR A 455 -13.38 16.06 2.97
C THR A 455 -14.53 17.05 2.87
N LYS A 456 -15.32 17.20 3.92
CA LYS A 456 -16.35 18.25 3.98
C LYS A 456 -15.81 19.67 3.89
N THR A 457 -14.59 19.91 4.36
CA THR A 457 -14.04 21.28 4.47
C THR A 457 -12.92 21.57 3.46
N GLY A 458 -12.44 20.55 2.75
CA GLY A 458 -11.44 20.71 1.72
C GLY A 458 -10.85 19.38 1.27
N VAL A 459 -9.52 19.28 1.36
CA VAL A 459 -8.74 18.16 0.83
C VAL A 459 -7.73 17.71 1.88
N LEU A 460 -7.69 16.41 2.15
CA LEU A 460 -6.68 15.78 2.98
C LEU A 460 -5.67 15.06 2.09
N LEU A 461 -4.39 15.33 2.32
CA LEU A 461 -3.27 14.68 1.64
C LEU A 461 -2.55 13.76 2.64
N PRO A 462 -2.65 12.44 2.50
CA PRO A 462 -1.88 11.52 3.31
C PRO A 462 -0.45 11.39 2.78
N PHE A 463 0.49 11.05 3.63
CA PHE A 463 1.85 10.70 3.27
C PHE A 463 2.24 9.42 3.99
N THR A 464 2.37 8.34 3.24
CA THR A 464 2.90 7.06 3.72
C THR A 464 4.40 7.02 3.51
N TYR A 465 5.13 6.57 4.53
CA TYR A 465 6.58 6.49 4.52
C TYR A 465 7.07 5.16 5.09
N HIS A 466 7.97 4.49 4.36
CA HIS A 466 8.80 3.40 4.91
C HIS A 466 10.25 3.86 5.00
N PHE A 467 10.47 4.75 5.97
CA PHE A 467 11.70 5.49 6.18
C PHE A 467 12.80 4.66 6.84
N ARG A 468 14.03 4.91 6.40
CA ARG A 468 15.25 4.47 7.07
C ARG A 468 16.25 5.63 7.08
N SER A 469 16.79 5.94 8.26
CA SER A 469 17.79 7.01 8.39
C SER A 469 19.03 6.71 7.55
N ALA A 470 19.76 7.75 7.15
CA ALA A 470 20.98 7.61 6.34
C ALA A 470 22.07 6.73 7.00
N ASP A 471 22.11 6.69 8.34
CA ASP A 471 23.02 5.82 9.11
C ASP A 471 22.49 4.39 9.33
N GLY A 472 21.25 4.14 8.94
CA GLY A 472 20.57 2.85 8.99
C GLY A 472 20.08 2.42 10.37
N ASN A 473 20.18 3.28 11.38
CA ASN A 473 19.83 2.98 12.77
C ASN A 473 18.34 3.18 13.09
N ILE A 474 17.66 4.04 12.35
CA ILE A 474 16.25 4.34 12.53
C ILE A 474 15.48 3.71 11.37
N ILE A 475 14.45 2.95 11.72
CA ILE A 475 13.44 2.46 10.78
C ILE A 475 12.11 2.98 11.31
N SER A 476 11.39 3.71 10.46
CA SER A 476 10.08 4.25 10.79
C SER A 476 9.13 3.92 9.65
N ARG A 477 7.98 3.33 9.95
CA ARG A 477 6.97 2.96 8.98
C ARG A 477 5.63 3.43 9.48
N GLY A 478 4.87 4.05 8.59
CA GLY A 478 3.53 4.53 8.91
C GLY A 478 3.11 5.61 7.94
N TRP A 479 2.14 6.38 8.39
CA TRP A 479 1.57 7.46 7.63
C TRP A 479 1.18 8.62 8.56
N ASP A 480 1.16 9.81 7.99
CA ASP A 480 0.59 11.02 8.58
C ASP A 480 -0.18 11.75 7.48
N ASP A 481 -1.06 12.68 7.83
CA ASP A 481 -1.85 13.42 6.86
C ASP A 481 -1.95 14.90 7.20
N VAL A 482 -2.18 15.72 6.17
CA VAL A 482 -2.48 17.14 6.37
C VAL A 482 -3.76 17.51 5.65
N GLU A 483 -4.59 18.29 6.33
CA GLU A 483 -5.78 18.91 5.73
C GLU A 483 -5.43 20.29 5.18
N PHE A 484 -5.94 20.56 3.98
CA PHE A 484 -6.04 21.87 3.36
C PHE A 484 -7.50 22.26 3.29
N THR A 485 -7.82 23.47 3.72
CA THR A 485 -9.16 24.01 3.43
C THR A 485 -9.34 24.12 1.92
N LYS A 486 -10.60 24.09 1.46
CA LYS A 486 -10.90 24.25 0.05
C LYS A 486 -10.27 25.51 -0.54
N GLU A 487 -10.40 26.66 0.13
CA GLU A 487 -9.83 27.93 -0.34
C GLU A 487 -8.31 27.87 -0.53
N GLU A 488 -7.59 27.22 0.40
CA GLU A 488 -6.14 27.03 0.29
C GLU A 488 -5.78 26.10 -0.87
N PHE A 489 -6.46 24.95 -0.95
CA PHE A 489 -6.13 23.91 -1.93
C PHE A 489 -6.38 24.37 -3.36
N MET A 490 -7.46 25.13 -3.59
CA MET A 490 -7.82 25.62 -4.91
C MET A 490 -6.78 26.59 -5.50
N THR A 491 -5.83 27.11 -4.71
CA THR A 491 -4.69 27.86 -5.26
C THR A 491 -3.74 26.98 -6.10
N TYR A 492 -3.75 25.68 -5.86
CA TYR A 492 -2.98 24.68 -6.60
C TYR A 492 -3.79 23.99 -7.71
N GLU A 493 -5.05 24.34 -7.94
CA GLU A 493 -5.89 23.59 -8.88
C GLU A 493 -5.29 23.49 -10.30
N LYS A 494 -5.48 22.33 -10.94
CA LYS A 494 -5.46 22.18 -12.40
C LYS A 494 -6.90 22.18 -12.89
N GLU A 495 -7.08 22.57 -14.16
CA GLU A 495 -8.39 22.43 -14.80
C GLU A 495 -8.72 20.93 -14.93
N HIS A 496 -9.66 20.46 -14.10
CA HIS A 496 -10.10 19.07 -14.06
C HIS A 496 -11.61 19.01 -13.81
N GLU A 497 -12.30 18.04 -14.40
CA GLU A 497 -13.76 17.93 -14.30
C GLU A 497 -14.24 17.68 -12.87
N MET A 498 -13.47 16.91 -12.08
CA MET A 498 -13.75 16.63 -10.66
C MET A 498 -14.09 17.90 -9.87
N TRP A 499 -13.38 19.01 -10.07
CA TRP A 499 -13.62 20.25 -9.32
C TRP A 499 -14.99 20.90 -9.56
N LYS A 500 -15.68 20.52 -10.65
CA LYS A 500 -17.06 20.93 -10.92
C LYS A 500 -18.09 20.07 -10.18
N LEU A 501 -17.67 18.89 -9.73
CA LEU A 501 -18.50 17.89 -9.04
C LEU A 501 -18.35 17.99 -7.52
N VAL A 502 -17.30 18.65 -7.04
CA VAL A 502 -17.14 19.00 -5.63
C VAL A 502 -18.03 20.21 -5.31
N GLU A 503 -18.88 20.10 -4.30
CA GLU A 503 -19.87 21.14 -3.97
C GLU A 503 -19.22 22.52 -3.87
N SER A 504 -19.70 23.49 -4.65
CA SER A 504 -19.32 24.90 -4.48
C SER A 504 -20.11 25.49 -3.33
N ASP A 505 -19.46 25.79 -2.21
CA ASP A 505 -20.01 26.69 -1.20
C ASP A 505 -20.55 27.94 -1.91
N ASN A 506 -21.87 28.10 -1.93
CA ASN A 506 -22.55 29.32 -2.36
C ASN A 506 -23.03 30.09 -1.14
#